data_AF-A0A923YVC1-F1
#
_entry.id   AF-A0A923YVC1-F1
#
_cell.length_a   1.000
_cell.length_b   1.000
_cell.length_c   1.000
_cell.angle_alpha   90.00
_cell.angle_beta   90.00
_cell.angle_gamma   90.00
#
_symmetry.space_group_name_H-M   'P 1'
#
loop_
_entity.id
_entity.type
_entity.pdbx_description
1 polymer ?
#
loop_
_entity_poly.entity_id
_entity_poly.type
_entity_poly.pdbx_seq_one_letter_code
_entity_poly.pdbx_strand_id
1 'polypeptide(L)'
;MKPINDDKTHAVQVEKMSLVGVANAAAGTVAVNVLTNIFTKEENKPATKKDIDNLLIKLKQRHYPIQNIPQRQDGSRAFYDLQNQIIVYLKN
;
A
#
# COMPACT_ATOMS: atom_id res chain seq x y z
N MET A 1 59.67 -40.99 20.90
CA MET A 1 58.51 -41.12 20.00
C MET A 1 57.24 -41.05 20.85
N LYS A 2 56.45 -39.96 20.76
CA LYS A 2 55.14 -39.83 21.43
C LYS A 2 54.07 -39.82 20.33
N PRO A 3 52.96 -40.56 20.48
CA PRO A 3 51.96 -40.62 19.41
C PRO A 3 51.25 -39.27 19.26
N ILE A 4 51.19 -38.78 18.03
CA ILE A 4 50.36 -37.67 17.59
C ILE A 4 48.96 -38.25 17.42
N ASN A 5 47.98 -37.78 18.20
CA ASN A 5 46.56 -37.95 17.89
C ASN A 5 45.81 -36.83 18.61
N ASP A 6 45.50 -35.77 17.87
CA ASP A 6 44.38 -34.90 18.21
C ASP A 6 43.82 -34.36 16.89
N ASP A 7 43.23 -35.26 16.09
CA ASP A 7 42.38 -34.89 14.97
C ASP A 7 41.09 -34.30 15.55
N LYS A 8 41.13 -33.01 15.87
CA LYS A 8 39.94 -32.23 16.18
C LYS A 8 39.24 -31.98 14.86
N THR A 9 38.45 -32.97 14.45
CA THR A 9 37.47 -32.82 13.40
C THR A 9 36.53 -31.70 13.82
N HIS A 10 36.72 -30.50 13.27
CA HIS A 10 35.85 -29.35 13.52
C HIS A 10 34.50 -29.67 12.88
N ALA A 11 33.62 -30.34 13.63
CA ALA A 11 32.22 -30.49 13.26
C ALA A 11 31.68 -29.11 12.90
N VAL A 12 31.16 -28.97 11.68
CA VAL A 12 30.46 -27.76 11.22
C VAL A 12 29.38 -27.48 12.25
N GLN A 13 29.57 -26.42 13.05
CA GLN A 13 28.57 -26.00 14.03
C GLN A 13 27.37 -25.49 13.24
N VAL A 14 26.35 -26.33 13.13
CA VAL A 14 25.04 -25.87 12.64
C VAL A 14 24.51 -24.92 13.71
N GLU A 15 24.56 -23.61 13.43
CA GLU A 15 23.96 -22.60 14.30
C GLU A 15 22.47 -22.92 14.45
N LYS A 16 22.09 -23.39 15.63
CA LYS A 16 20.68 -23.65 15.94
C LYS A 16 20.02 -22.30 16.20
N MET A 17 19.01 -21.96 15.40
CA MET A 17 18.16 -20.79 15.64
C MET A 17 17.65 -20.81 17.08
N SER A 18 18.09 -19.84 17.90
CA SER A 18 17.68 -19.71 19.29
C SER A 18 16.31 -19.04 19.35
N LEU A 19 15.36 -19.66 20.05
CA LEU A 19 14.02 -19.11 20.27
C LEU A 19 14.08 -17.70 20.90
N VAL A 20 15.02 -17.48 21.82
CA VAL A 20 15.22 -16.17 22.48
C VAL A 20 15.77 -15.12 21.50
N GLY A 21 16.68 -15.52 20.62
CA GLY A 21 17.20 -14.66 19.56
C GLY A 21 16.13 -14.27 18.55
N VAL A 22 15.33 -15.25 18.10
CA VAL A 22 14.20 -15.04 17.19
C VAL A 22 13.12 -14.16 17.84
N ALA A 23 12.80 -14.38 19.12
CA ALA A 23 11.80 -13.59 19.85
C ALA A 23 12.21 -12.13 20.01
N ASN A 24 13.46 -11.85 20.42
CA ASN A 24 13.96 -10.49 20.57
C ASN A 24 14.07 -9.76 19.22
N ALA A 25 14.52 -10.45 18.17
CA ALA A 25 14.56 -9.88 16.83
C ALA A 25 13.14 -9.54 16.32
N ALA A 26 12.19 -10.46 16.49
CA ALA A 26 10.80 -10.22 16.11
C ALA A 26 10.18 -9.03 16.88
N ALA A 27 10.41 -8.96 18.20
CA ALA A 27 9.94 -7.84 19.02
C ALA A 27 10.55 -6.50 18.57
N GLY A 28 11.86 -6.47 18.29
CA GLY A 28 12.54 -5.30 17.77
C GLY A 28 11.99 -4.85 16.41
N THR A 29 11.78 -5.78 15.47
CA THR A 29 11.19 -5.47 14.15
C THR A 29 9.77 -4.93 14.27
N VAL A 30 8.92 -5.52 15.11
CA VAL A 30 7.56 -5.01 15.35
C VAL A 30 7.60 -3.59 15.92
N ALA A 31 8.46 -3.35 16.93
CA ALA A 31 8.60 -2.04 17.54
C ALA A 31 9.06 -0.96 16.54
N VAL A 32 10.08 -1.26 15.73
CA VAL A 32 10.59 -0.35 14.70
C VAL A 32 9.49 -0.06 13.67
N ASN A 33 8.79 -1.07 13.15
CA ASN A 33 7.74 -0.87 12.15
C ASN A 33 6.59 0.00 12.66
N VAL A 34 6.16 -0.18 13.91
CA VAL A 34 5.13 0.67 14.53
C VAL A 34 5.60 2.12 14.64
N LEU A 35 6.81 2.34 15.14
CA LEU A 35 7.40 3.68 15.25
C LEU A 35 7.53 4.33 13.86
N THR A 36 8.09 3.62 12.89
CA THR A 36 8.20 4.12 11.50
C THR A 36 6.83 4.51 10.96
N ASN A 37 5.80 3.69 11.15
CA ASN A 37 4.45 3.99 10.64
C ASN A 37 3.80 5.22 11.31
N ILE A 38 4.06 5.46 12.61
CA ILE A 38 3.57 6.64 13.33
C ILE A 38 4.29 7.92 12.91
N PHE A 39 5.61 7.85 12.72
CA PHE A 39 6.44 9.01 12.37
C PHE A 39 6.52 9.30 10.86
N THR A 40 6.05 8.39 10.01
CA THR A 40 5.94 8.63 8.56
C THR A 40 4.74 9.53 8.28
N LYS A 41 4.98 10.66 7.58
CA LYS A 41 3.89 11.56 7.15
C LYS A 41 2.95 10.85 6.17
N GLU A 42 1.67 11.19 6.19
CA GLU A 42 0.64 10.51 5.38
C GLU A 42 0.97 10.49 3.87
N GLU A 43 1.49 11.59 3.32
CA GLU A 43 1.86 11.67 1.90
C GLU A 43 3.03 10.74 1.51
N ASN A 44 3.80 10.26 2.50
CA ASN A 44 4.91 9.34 2.30
C ASN A 44 4.55 7.89 2.68
N LYS A 45 3.33 7.64 3.21
CA LYS A 45 2.89 6.27 3.49
C LYS A 45 2.52 5.57 2.18
N PRO A 46 2.87 4.28 2.01
CA PRO A 46 2.44 3.52 0.85
C PRO A 46 0.91 3.40 0.84
N ALA A 47 0.30 3.58 -0.34
CA ALA A 47 -1.15 3.42 -0.48
C ALA A 47 -1.57 1.97 -0.17
N THR A 48 -2.60 1.81 0.67
CA THR A 48 -3.18 0.50 0.93
C THR A 48 -4.12 0.09 -0.21
N LYS A 49 -4.44 -1.20 -0.33
CA LYS A 49 -5.47 -1.67 -1.27
C LYS A 49 -6.80 -0.94 -1.09
N LYS A 50 -7.18 -0.67 0.17
CA LYS A 50 -8.40 0.07 0.50
C LYS A 50 -8.36 1.51 0.00
N ASP A 51 -7.20 2.17 0.04
CA ASP A 51 -7.05 3.52 -0.51
C ASP A 51 -7.27 3.54 -2.02
N ILE A 52 -6.74 2.53 -2.71
CA ILE A 52 -6.94 2.33 -4.16
C ILE A 52 -8.42 2.06 -4.46
N ASP A 53 -9.08 1.17 -3.71
CA ASP A 53 -10.50 0.88 -3.88
C ASP A 53 -11.37 2.12 -3.67
N ASN A 54 -11.07 2.90 -2.62
CA ASN A 54 -11.75 4.16 -2.34
C ASN A 54 -11.55 5.18 -3.47
N LEU A 55 -10.33 5.27 -4.01
CA LEU A 55 -10.03 6.14 -5.16
C LEU A 55 -10.84 5.71 -6.38
N LEU A 56 -10.86 4.41 -6.69
CA LEU A 56 -11.64 3.86 -7.81
C LEU A 56 -13.14 4.15 -7.66
N ILE A 57 -13.70 4.00 -6.46
CA ILE A 57 -15.10 4.33 -6.19
C ILE A 57 -15.37 5.81 -6.46
N LYS A 58 -14.49 6.71 -6.02
CA LYS A 58 -14.63 8.15 -6.26
C LYS A 58 -14.51 8.52 -7.75
N LEU A 59 -13.67 7.79 -8.50
CA LEU A 59 -13.48 8.00 -9.94
C LEU A 59 -14.54 7.30 -10.82
N LYS A 60 -15.36 6.40 -10.27
CA LYS A 60 -16.38 5.65 -11.03
C LYS A 60 -17.65 6.45 -11.37
N GLN A 61 -17.61 7.77 -11.28
CA GLN A 61 -18.75 8.60 -11.69
C GLN A 61 -18.89 8.53 -13.22
N ARG A 62 -20.07 8.17 -13.72
CA ARG A 62 -20.28 8.10 -15.18
C ARG A 62 -20.35 9.49 -15.83
N HIS A 63 -20.91 10.47 -15.13
CA HIS A 63 -21.21 11.80 -15.66
C HIS A 63 -20.37 12.87 -14.96
N TYR A 64 -19.46 13.52 -15.68
CA TYR A 64 -18.62 14.60 -15.15
C TYR A 64 -19.15 15.98 -15.58
N PRO A 65 -19.37 16.92 -14.66
CA PRO A 65 -19.93 18.23 -15.01
C PRO A 65 -18.97 19.05 -15.87
N ILE A 66 -19.49 19.67 -16.93
CA ILE A 66 -18.74 20.55 -17.81
C ILE A 66 -19.05 22.00 -17.42
N GLN A 67 -18.12 22.65 -16.71
CA GLN A 67 -18.36 23.96 -16.10
C GLN A 67 -18.32 25.14 -17.09
N ASN A 68 -17.69 24.96 -18.24
CA ASN A 68 -17.55 26.01 -19.26
C ASN A 68 -18.72 26.04 -20.27
N ILE A 69 -19.77 25.22 -20.08
CA ILE A 69 -20.99 25.25 -20.90
C ILE A 69 -22.13 25.84 -20.06
N PRO A 70 -22.79 26.91 -20.52
CA PRO A 70 -23.91 27.51 -19.78
C PRO A 70 -25.09 26.54 -19.69
N GLN A 71 -25.89 26.69 -18.63
CA GLN A 71 -27.11 25.93 -18.43
C GLN A 71 -28.11 26.22 -19.56
N ARG A 72 -28.77 25.18 -20.06
CA ARG A 72 -29.80 25.33 -21.11
C ARG A 72 -31.05 26.01 -20.55
N GLN A 73 -31.88 26.55 -21.45
CA GLN A 73 -33.13 27.22 -21.10
C GLN A 73 -34.13 26.33 -20.32
N ASP A 74 -34.04 25.00 -20.49
CA ASP A 74 -34.85 24.01 -19.78
C ASP A 74 -34.34 23.70 -18.36
N GLY A 75 -33.23 24.33 -17.95
CA GLY A 75 -32.56 24.14 -16.68
C GLY A 75 -31.61 22.94 -16.64
N SER A 76 -31.35 22.25 -17.76
CA SER A 76 -30.39 21.13 -17.80
C SER A 76 -28.93 21.61 -17.84
N ARG A 77 -28.03 20.86 -17.19
CA ARG A 77 -26.57 21.11 -17.17
C ARG A 77 -25.84 20.09 -18.03
N ALA A 78 -24.73 20.52 -18.64
CA ALA A 78 -23.90 19.65 -19.46
C ALA A 78 -23.00 18.76 -18.59
N PHE A 79 -22.96 17.48 -18.94
CA PHE A 79 -22.05 16.48 -18.38
C PHE A 79 -21.37 15.70 -19.49
N TYR A 80 -20.13 15.27 -19.27
CA TYR A 80 -19.45 14.29 -20.11
C TYR A 80 -19.77 12.88 -19.61
N ASP A 81 -20.39 12.06 -20.46
CA ASP A 81 -20.66 10.64 -20.20
C ASP A 81 -19.41 9.83 -20.57
N LEU A 82 -18.70 9.30 -19.56
CA LEU A 82 -17.50 8.49 -19.78
C LEU A 82 -17.77 7.17 -20.51
N GLN A 83 -18.98 6.61 -20.41
CA GLN A 83 -19.31 5.31 -21.00
C GLN A 83 -19.52 5.45 -22.51
N ASN A 84 -20.28 6.46 -22.92
CA ASN A 84 -20.62 6.68 -24.32
C ASN A 84 -19.72 7.71 -25.02
N GLN A 85 -18.83 8.38 -24.26
CA GLN A 85 -17.91 9.41 -24.74
C GLN A 85 -18.61 10.60 -25.42
N ILE A 86 -19.79 10.96 -24.94
CA ILE A 86 -20.63 12.05 -25.48
C ILE A 86 -20.98 13.08 -24.41
N ILE A 87 -21.38 14.27 -24.86
CA ILE A 87 -21.98 15.29 -23.98
C ILE A 87 -23.47 14.98 -23.83
N VAL A 88 -23.92 14.84 -22.58
CA VAL A 88 -25.32 14.68 -22.22
C VAL A 88 -25.78 15.86 -21.36
N TYR A 89 -27.07 16.16 -21.41
CA TYR A 89 -27.68 17.20 -20.60
C TYR A 89 -28.61 16.56 -19.58
N LEU A 90 -28.30 16.76 -18.30
CA LEU A 90 -29.03 16.17 -17.19
C LEU A 90 -29.65 17.27 -16.34
N LYS A 91 -30.87 17.02 -15.86
CA LYS A 91 -31.55 17.88 -14.90
C LYS A 91 -31.38 17.27 -13.52
N ASN A 92 -30.97 18.07 -12.55
CA ASN A 92 -30.97 17.66 -11.13
C ASN A 92 -32.40 17.49 -10.63
#